data_AF-A0A2V4D9U3-F1
#
_entry.id   AF-A0A2V4D9U3-F1
#
_cell.length_a   1.000
_cell.length_b   1.000
_cell.length_c   1.000
_cell.angle_alpha   90.00
_cell.angle_beta   90.00
_cell.angle_gamma   90.00
#
_symmetry.space_group_name_H-M   'P 1'
#
loop_
_entity.id
_entity.type
_entity.pdbx_description
1 polymer ?
#
loop_
_entity_poly.entity_id
_entity_poly.type
_entity_poly.pdbx_seq_one_letter_code
_entity_poly.pdbx_strand_id
1 'polypeptide(L)'
;MLTNLSMPEATIHPSKGADDQMKMPGEETMEKINMKTKNETDKQNPTTTVLVADKSGHSTLQLTKQETISMVEEQGNSWVFADGRMLDAAGLGEADWNAIGTVQLVPGLVGGDDEIRVAVQIANHTGHSTVLMTQSEAVATAIDTANSWIFIDGQMVDTAVLAAADWAQVKTMQIMPQLIGGAHAGLQNLLIVGAGGIGSTLLDLLAPAASRCNLNCRITMMDDDLVEANNLGHQRFGNSEVGMLKVDALAQRHNTYPGIEVVARGEALRKADQLAEYDVVVVAVDRPEPRALVHNSDKPWLDLRCRGDGWMLLDSNTDSTIISQLSPPHEPTSCQLKGALEAGNIEFGFAAVAAAGAQWLLQHMRLVMGATTTTPMAQMNSLTMGPLPLPAPMTVRPSSDQTSQSSEVSA
;
A
#
# COMPACT_ATOMS: atom_id res chain seq x y z
N MET A 1 84.04 -28.65 -33.01
CA MET A 1 84.05 -28.32 -34.45
C MET A 1 82.93 -29.16 -35.11
N LEU A 2 81.97 -28.56 -35.84
CA LEU A 2 81.98 -28.26 -37.30
C LEU A 2 82.00 -29.57 -38.15
N THR A 3 81.40 -29.78 -39.34
CA THR A 3 80.53 -29.03 -40.33
C THR A 3 80.15 -30.03 -41.46
N ASN A 4 79.24 -29.82 -42.45
CA ASN A 4 77.97 -29.08 -42.66
C ASN A 4 77.53 -29.27 -44.16
N LEU A 5 76.37 -28.75 -44.59
CA LEU A 5 75.99 -28.36 -45.98
C LEU A 5 75.68 -29.42 -47.10
N SER A 6 74.43 -29.37 -47.61
CA SER A 6 74.04 -29.10 -49.04
C SER A 6 73.40 -30.18 -49.98
N MET A 7 72.09 -29.99 -50.31
CA MET A 7 71.39 -30.00 -51.66
C MET A 7 71.45 -31.22 -52.64
N PRO A 8 70.65 -31.33 -53.76
CA PRO A 8 69.63 -30.42 -54.37
C PRO A 8 68.24 -31.07 -54.74
N GLU A 9 67.46 -30.48 -55.67
CA GLU A 9 66.01 -30.70 -55.98
C GLU A 9 65.65 -31.40 -57.32
N ALA A 10 64.38 -31.80 -57.53
CA ALA A 10 63.66 -31.94 -58.84
C ALA A 10 62.11 -32.10 -58.68
N THR A 11 61.30 -31.89 -59.74
CA THR A 11 59.80 -31.72 -59.71
C THR A 11 59.08 -32.34 -60.96
N ILE A 12 57.72 -32.33 -61.03
CA ILE A 12 56.76 -32.68 -62.17
C ILE A 12 56.17 -34.12 -62.11
N HIS A 13 54.87 -34.46 -62.37
CA HIS A 13 53.52 -33.79 -62.31
C HIS A 13 52.33 -34.84 -62.47
N PRO A 14 51.01 -34.47 -62.50
CA PRO A 14 49.88 -35.37 -62.13
C PRO A 14 48.84 -35.75 -63.24
N SER A 15 47.80 -36.52 -62.91
CA SER A 15 46.52 -36.64 -63.65
C SER A 15 45.29 -37.00 -62.77
N LYS A 16 44.08 -37.12 -63.36
CA LYS A 16 42.78 -37.44 -62.69
C LYS A 16 42.10 -38.67 -63.32
N GLY A 17 41.32 -39.40 -62.52
CA GLY A 17 40.23 -40.32 -62.91
C GLY A 17 39.51 -40.79 -61.63
N ALA A 18 38.21 -40.55 -61.44
CA ALA A 18 37.05 -41.14 -62.13
C ALA A 18 36.72 -42.53 -61.55
N ASP A 19 35.70 -42.56 -60.67
CA ASP A 19 35.27 -43.72 -59.89
C ASP A 19 33.76 -43.91 -60.08
N ASP A 20 33.31 -45.15 -60.30
CA ASP A 20 31.90 -45.50 -60.53
C ASP A 20 31.56 -46.84 -59.86
N GLN A 21 30.92 -46.79 -58.69
CA GLN A 21 30.27 -47.94 -58.06
C GLN A 21 28.95 -47.54 -57.39
N MET A 22 27.86 -48.03 -57.96
CA MET A 22 26.52 -47.97 -57.38
C MET A 22 26.43 -48.88 -56.14
N LYS A 23 25.92 -48.38 -55.01
CA LYS A 23 25.64 -49.21 -53.83
C LYS A 23 24.34 -48.79 -53.12
N MET A 24 23.61 -49.78 -52.63
CA MET A 24 22.27 -49.65 -52.04
C MET A 24 22.26 -48.80 -50.75
N PRO A 25 21.15 -48.11 -50.43
CA PRO A 25 21.05 -47.27 -49.23
C PRO A 25 21.10 -48.10 -47.94
N GLY A 26 21.78 -47.55 -46.92
CA GLY A 26 21.85 -48.10 -45.57
C GLY A 26 20.73 -47.59 -44.67
N GLU A 27 20.46 -48.32 -43.59
CA GLU A 27 19.38 -48.03 -42.63
C GLU A 27 19.61 -46.71 -41.88
N GLU A 28 18.62 -45.82 -41.89
CA GLU A 28 18.59 -44.71 -40.92
C GLU A 28 18.04 -45.22 -39.58
N THR A 29 18.76 -44.94 -38.49
CA THR A 29 18.34 -45.37 -37.14
C THR A 29 17.06 -44.65 -36.71
N MET A 30 16.19 -45.31 -35.93
CA MET A 30 14.92 -44.73 -35.49
C MET A 30 15.08 -43.38 -34.77
N GLU A 31 16.18 -43.11 -34.07
CA GLU A 31 16.46 -41.79 -33.49
C GLU A 31 16.69 -40.71 -34.55
N LYS A 32 17.40 -41.03 -35.65
CA LYS A 32 17.61 -40.09 -36.77
C LYS A 32 16.34 -39.88 -37.58
N ILE A 33 15.51 -40.93 -37.71
CA ILE A 33 14.17 -40.80 -38.27
C ILE A 33 13.32 -39.90 -37.37
N ASN A 34 13.21 -40.17 -36.07
CA ASN A 34 12.48 -39.30 -35.13
C ASN A 34 13.01 -37.85 -35.11
N MET A 35 14.33 -37.63 -35.21
CA MET A 35 14.89 -36.27 -35.31
C MET A 35 14.57 -35.61 -36.65
N LYS A 36 14.59 -36.32 -37.79
CA LYS A 36 14.13 -35.78 -39.07
C LYS A 36 12.64 -35.46 -39.02
N THR A 37 11.81 -36.44 -38.68
CA THR A 37 10.36 -36.30 -38.61
C THR A 37 9.97 -35.19 -37.64
N LYS A 38 10.60 -35.08 -36.46
CA LYS A 38 10.34 -33.96 -35.55
C LYS A 38 10.75 -32.61 -36.18
N ASN A 39 11.95 -32.50 -36.77
CA ASN A 39 12.37 -31.27 -37.47
C ASN A 39 11.55 -30.98 -38.76
N GLU A 40 10.79 -31.93 -39.28
CA GLU A 40 9.82 -31.75 -40.37
C GLU A 40 8.43 -31.38 -39.84
N THR A 41 8.03 -31.91 -38.68
CA THR A 41 6.78 -31.54 -38.00
C THR A 41 6.87 -30.12 -37.43
N ASP A 42 7.98 -29.77 -36.77
CA ASP A 42 8.29 -28.42 -36.28
C ASP A 42 8.42 -27.40 -37.43
N LYS A 43 8.63 -27.86 -38.68
CA LYS A 43 8.57 -27.03 -39.91
C LYS A 43 7.17 -26.95 -40.54
N GLN A 44 6.29 -27.90 -40.26
CA GLN A 44 4.90 -27.89 -40.75
C GLN A 44 3.95 -27.17 -39.78
N ASN A 45 4.26 -27.15 -38.49
CA ASN A 45 3.60 -26.37 -37.45
C ASN A 45 4.65 -25.66 -36.59
N PRO A 46 5.21 -24.51 -37.05
CA PRO A 46 6.12 -23.72 -36.24
C PRO A 46 5.41 -23.23 -34.96
N THR A 47 6.09 -23.41 -33.82
CA THR A 47 5.70 -22.83 -32.54
C THR A 47 6.39 -21.49 -32.31
N THR A 48 5.78 -20.62 -31.52
CA THR A 48 6.44 -19.40 -31.03
C THR A 48 6.12 -19.13 -29.56
N THR A 49 6.91 -18.24 -28.95
CA THR A 49 6.67 -17.73 -27.60
C THR A 49 5.37 -16.95 -27.55
N VAL A 50 4.43 -17.42 -26.74
CA VAL A 50 3.17 -16.72 -26.45
C VAL A 50 3.18 -16.31 -24.98
N LEU A 51 3.11 -15.01 -24.72
CA LEU A 51 3.00 -14.44 -23.38
C LEU A 51 1.52 -14.18 -23.08
N VAL A 52 0.95 -14.85 -22.09
CA VAL A 52 -0.47 -14.71 -21.69
C VAL A 52 -0.51 -13.99 -20.35
N ALA A 53 -1.03 -12.76 -20.31
CA ALA A 53 -1.12 -12.01 -19.06
C ALA A 53 -2.15 -12.64 -18.11
N ASP A 54 -1.76 -12.85 -16.85
CA ASP A 54 -2.56 -13.55 -15.84
C ASP A 54 -2.31 -13.01 -14.42
N LYS A 55 -2.93 -13.64 -13.42
CA LYS A 55 -2.84 -13.25 -11.99
C LYS A 55 -1.42 -13.30 -11.37
N SER A 56 -0.42 -13.86 -12.06
CA SER A 56 0.99 -13.86 -11.68
C SER A 56 1.82 -12.80 -12.42
N GLY A 57 1.20 -12.05 -13.33
CA GLY A 57 1.84 -11.13 -14.26
C GLY A 57 1.69 -11.65 -15.70
N HIS A 58 2.33 -12.78 -16.00
CA HIS A 58 2.12 -13.52 -17.24
C HIS A 58 2.64 -14.96 -17.17
N SER A 59 1.96 -15.87 -17.85
CA SER A 59 2.46 -17.18 -18.24
C SER A 59 3.20 -17.10 -19.58
N THR A 60 4.29 -17.86 -19.71
CA THR A 60 5.07 -17.98 -20.95
C THR A 60 4.88 -19.37 -21.54
N LEU A 61 4.29 -19.45 -22.72
CA LEU A 61 3.97 -20.68 -23.43
C LEU A 61 4.75 -20.77 -24.75
N GLN A 62 4.82 -21.98 -25.32
CA GLN A 62 5.28 -22.23 -26.68
C GLN A 62 4.13 -22.90 -27.41
N LEU A 63 3.49 -22.19 -28.33
CA LEU A 63 2.24 -22.63 -28.99
C LEU A 63 2.37 -22.54 -30.51
N THR A 64 1.68 -23.43 -31.21
CA THR A 64 1.49 -23.33 -32.66
C THR A 64 0.47 -22.25 -33.02
N LYS A 65 0.39 -21.93 -34.31
CA LYS A 65 -0.62 -21.07 -34.92
C LYS A 65 -2.04 -21.46 -34.52
N GLN A 66 -2.39 -22.74 -34.63
CA GLN A 66 -3.76 -23.22 -34.37
C GLN A 66 -4.10 -23.19 -32.88
N GLU A 67 -3.18 -23.60 -32.01
CA GLU A 67 -3.38 -23.56 -30.54
C GLU A 67 -3.57 -22.12 -30.04
N THR A 68 -2.83 -21.17 -30.61
CA THR A 68 -2.94 -19.75 -30.23
C THR A 68 -4.25 -19.13 -30.73
N ILE A 69 -4.68 -19.43 -31.96
CA ILE A 69 -5.98 -18.98 -32.48
C ILE A 69 -7.11 -19.55 -31.61
N SER A 70 -7.10 -20.85 -31.33
CA SER A 70 -8.12 -21.47 -30.47
C SER A 70 -8.10 -20.95 -29.02
N MET A 71 -6.92 -20.57 -28.48
CA MET A 71 -6.82 -19.89 -27.18
C MET A 71 -7.44 -18.48 -27.19
N VAL A 72 -7.29 -17.73 -28.28
CA VAL A 72 -7.93 -16.41 -28.46
C VAL A 72 -9.45 -16.55 -28.60
N GLU A 73 -9.92 -17.54 -29.36
CA GLU A 73 -11.34 -17.87 -29.52
C GLU A 73 -11.98 -18.35 -28.21
N GLU A 74 -11.28 -19.17 -27.41
CA GLU A 74 -11.76 -19.65 -26.10
C GLU A 74 -11.78 -18.54 -25.04
N GLN A 75 -10.83 -17.61 -25.06
CA GLN A 75 -10.79 -16.47 -24.15
C GLN A 75 -11.76 -15.35 -24.54
N GLY A 76 -12.15 -15.25 -25.82
CA GLY A 76 -13.22 -14.39 -26.35
C GLY A 76 -12.98 -12.87 -26.34
N ASN A 77 -12.18 -12.36 -25.40
CA ASN A 77 -11.93 -10.94 -25.18
C ASN A 77 -10.44 -10.67 -24.83
N SER A 78 -9.53 -11.31 -25.54
CA SER A 78 -8.08 -11.08 -25.42
C SER A 78 -7.57 -10.24 -26.59
N TRP A 79 -6.90 -9.12 -26.29
CA TRP A 79 -6.14 -8.38 -27.28
C TRP A 79 -4.85 -9.13 -27.60
N VAL A 80 -4.57 -9.30 -28.89
CA VAL A 80 -3.39 -9.99 -29.39
C VAL A 80 -2.42 -8.98 -29.98
N PHE A 81 -1.15 -9.06 -29.60
CA PHE A 81 -0.07 -8.26 -30.19
C PHE A 81 1.04 -9.16 -30.75
N ALA A 82 1.57 -8.79 -31.92
CA ALA A 82 2.79 -9.36 -32.50
C ALA A 82 3.58 -8.25 -33.22
N ASP A 83 4.91 -8.26 -33.13
CA ASP A 83 5.80 -7.19 -33.65
C ASP A 83 5.32 -5.74 -33.32
N GLY A 84 4.81 -5.55 -32.10
CA GLY A 84 4.28 -4.26 -31.64
C GLY A 84 2.96 -3.81 -32.30
N ARG A 85 2.29 -4.67 -33.07
CA ARG A 85 1.00 -4.40 -33.72
C ARG A 85 -0.10 -5.26 -33.13
N MET A 86 -1.30 -4.70 -33.00
CA MET A 86 -2.49 -5.45 -32.61
C MET A 86 -2.98 -6.29 -33.80
N LEU A 87 -3.39 -7.53 -33.55
CA LEU A 87 -3.97 -8.46 -34.52
C LEU A 87 -5.31 -8.98 -34.02
N ASP A 88 -6.16 -9.43 -34.95
CA ASP A 88 -7.32 -10.27 -34.68
C ASP A 88 -7.02 -11.74 -35.06
N ALA A 89 -7.99 -12.64 -34.88
CA ALA A 89 -7.85 -14.05 -35.23
C ALA A 89 -7.57 -14.27 -36.73
N ALA A 90 -8.10 -13.41 -37.60
CA ALA A 90 -7.83 -13.43 -39.05
C ALA A 90 -6.38 -13.02 -39.35
N GLY A 91 -5.88 -11.96 -38.74
CA GLY A 91 -4.49 -11.49 -38.86
C GLY A 91 -3.48 -12.51 -38.32
N LEU A 92 -3.77 -13.20 -37.21
CA LEU A 92 -3.00 -14.37 -36.78
C LEU A 92 -3.03 -15.49 -37.82
N GLY A 93 -4.20 -15.72 -38.43
CA GLY A 93 -4.47 -16.64 -39.52
C GLY A 93 -3.69 -16.36 -40.80
N GLU A 94 -3.39 -15.09 -41.11
CA GLU A 94 -2.60 -14.69 -42.29
C GLU A 94 -1.09 -14.53 -42.02
N ALA A 95 -0.67 -14.28 -40.78
CA ALA A 95 0.73 -14.05 -40.43
C ALA A 95 1.67 -15.25 -40.74
N ASP A 96 2.94 -14.95 -41.04
CA ASP A 96 4.02 -15.95 -41.16
C ASP A 96 4.63 -16.27 -39.79
N TRP A 97 4.33 -17.47 -39.28
CA TRP A 97 4.77 -17.91 -37.96
C TRP A 97 6.25 -18.28 -37.87
N ASN A 98 6.97 -18.32 -39.00
CA ASN A 98 8.43 -18.41 -39.02
C ASN A 98 9.11 -17.06 -38.72
N ALA A 99 8.36 -15.95 -38.79
CA ALA A 99 8.86 -14.58 -38.64
C ALA A 99 8.10 -13.73 -37.60
N ILE A 100 6.94 -14.17 -37.12
CA ILE A 100 6.01 -13.42 -36.24
C ILE A 100 6.62 -12.94 -34.91
N GLY A 101 7.70 -13.57 -34.44
CA GLY A 101 8.33 -13.25 -33.17
C GLY A 101 7.46 -13.64 -31.98
N THR A 102 7.58 -12.91 -30.86
CA THR A 102 6.76 -13.17 -29.66
C THR A 102 5.36 -12.61 -29.84
N VAL A 103 4.35 -13.44 -29.57
CA VAL A 103 2.94 -13.05 -29.51
C VAL A 103 2.58 -12.75 -28.05
N GLN A 104 1.78 -11.71 -27.82
CA GLN A 104 1.30 -11.34 -26.49
C GLN A 104 -0.22 -11.35 -26.48
N LEU A 105 -0.82 -12.16 -25.61
CA LEU A 105 -2.25 -12.16 -25.28
C LEU A 105 -2.41 -11.40 -23.96
N VAL A 106 -3.15 -10.30 -23.99
CA VAL A 106 -3.54 -9.55 -22.79
C VAL A 106 -5.06 -9.46 -22.72
N PRO A 107 -5.69 -9.48 -21.53
CA PRO A 107 -7.10 -9.17 -21.41
C PRO A 107 -7.42 -7.84 -22.09
N GLY A 108 -8.44 -7.83 -22.94
CA GLY A 108 -8.86 -6.61 -23.63
C GLY A 108 -9.38 -5.57 -22.64
N LEU A 109 -9.03 -4.30 -22.87
CA LEU A 109 -9.72 -3.20 -22.18
C LEU A 109 -11.14 -3.16 -22.74
N VAL A 110 -12.11 -3.52 -21.89
CA VAL A 110 -13.49 -3.81 -22.30
C VAL A 110 -14.13 -2.57 -22.94
N GLY A 111 -14.55 -2.72 -24.19
CA GLY A 111 -15.07 -1.65 -25.03
C GLY A 111 -15.77 -2.23 -26.26
N GLY A 112 -16.85 -2.96 -26.02
CA GLY A 112 -17.69 -3.60 -27.04
C GLY A 112 -19.18 -3.51 -26.68
N ASP A 113 -20.03 -3.64 -27.70
CA ASP A 113 -21.43 -3.19 -27.67
C ASP A 113 -22.49 -4.31 -27.61
N ASP A 114 -22.09 -5.59 -27.57
CA ASP A 114 -23.02 -6.74 -27.62
C ASP A 114 -23.53 -7.23 -26.24
N GLU A 115 -22.96 -6.78 -25.12
CA GLU A 115 -23.54 -7.03 -23.78
C GLU A 115 -24.66 -6.02 -23.46
N ILE A 116 -25.67 -6.44 -22.70
CA ILE A 116 -26.80 -5.59 -22.31
C ILE A 116 -26.31 -4.47 -21.36
N ARG A 117 -26.08 -3.29 -21.93
CA ARG A 117 -25.68 -2.07 -21.20
C ARG A 117 -26.90 -1.32 -20.67
N VAL A 118 -26.97 -1.12 -19.36
CA VAL A 118 -27.97 -0.27 -18.68
C VAL A 118 -27.35 1.10 -18.38
N ALA A 119 -28.16 2.16 -18.44
CA ALA A 119 -27.76 3.49 -17.99
C ALA A 119 -27.73 3.55 -16.45
N VAL A 120 -26.53 3.36 -15.88
CA VAL A 120 -26.27 3.45 -14.44
C VAL A 120 -26.00 4.89 -14.05
N GLN A 121 -26.79 5.42 -13.11
CA GLN A 121 -26.56 6.73 -12.52
C GLN A 121 -25.70 6.59 -11.27
N ILE A 122 -24.48 7.13 -11.32
CA ILE A 122 -23.52 7.11 -10.22
C ILE A 122 -23.46 8.52 -9.62
N ALA A 123 -23.77 8.65 -8.33
CA ALA A 123 -23.55 9.93 -7.62
C ALA A 123 -22.07 10.10 -7.29
N ASN A 124 -21.53 11.28 -7.59
CA ASN A 124 -20.09 11.54 -7.61
C ASN A 124 -19.77 12.99 -7.21
N HIS A 125 -18.50 13.39 -7.27
CA HIS A 125 -18.07 14.75 -6.90
C HIS A 125 -18.56 15.87 -7.85
N THR A 126 -19.15 15.53 -9.00
CA THR A 126 -19.84 16.46 -9.91
C THR A 126 -21.37 16.45 -9.74
N GLY A 127 -21.89 15.79 -8.69
CA GLY A 127 -23.30 15.51 -8.48
C GLY A 127 -23.65 14.11 -8.98
N HIS A 128 -23.88 13.97 -10.28
CA HIS A 128 -24.16 12.66 -10.91
C HIS A 128 -23.46 12.51 -12.25
N SER A 129 -22.93 11.32 -12.52
CA SER A 129 -22.57 10.84 -13.86
C SER A 129 -23.52 9.72 -14.28
N THR A 130 -23.86 9.63 -15.57
CA THR A 130 -24.55 8.46 -16.14
C THR A 130 -23.56 7.70 -17.02
N VAL A 131 -23.45 6.39 -16.84
CA VAL A 131 -22.53 5.51 -17.58
C VAL A 131 -23.32 4.31 -18.11
N LEU A 132 -23.02 3.87 -19.34
CA LEU A 132 -23.60 2.65 -19.91
C LEU A 132 -22.76 1.44 -19.48
N MET A 133 -23.19 0.77 -18.42
CA MET A 133 -22.48 -0.37 -17.83
C MET A 133 -23.16 -1.69 -18.13
N THR A 134 -22.39 -2.77 -18.25
CA THR A 134 -22.90 -4.15 -18.24
C THR A 134 -23.04 -4.66 -16.80
N GLN A 135 -23.64 -5.85 -16.60
CA GLN A 135 -23.85 -6.42 -15.26
C GLN A 135 -22.54 -6.62 -14.50
N SER A 136 -21.49 -7.09 -15.16
CA SER A 136 -20.18 -7.34 -14.55
C SER A 136 -19.46 -6.03 -14.19
N GLU A 137 -19.47 -5.05 -15.10
CA GLU A 137 -18.94 -3.69 -14.87
C GLU A 137 -19.65 -3.00 -13.68
N ALA A 138 -20.97 -3.14 -13.57
CA ALA A 138 -21.75 -2.53 -12.50
C ALA A 138 -21.61 -3.23 -11.15
N VAL A 139 -21.49 -4.57 -11.12
CA VAL A 139 -21.16 -5.33 -9.90
C VAL A 139 -19.76 -4.98 -9.41
N ALA A 140 -18.77 -4.89 -10.31
CA ALA A 140 -17.41 -4.46 -9.96
C ALA A 140 -17.42 -3.02 -9.40
N THR A 141 -18.15 -2.10 -10.04
CA THR A 141 -18.31 -0.72 -9.57
C THR A 141 -18.97 -0.66 -8.18
N ALA A 142 -19.99 -1.49 -7.91
CA ALA A 142 -20.66 -1.54 -6.61
C ALA A 142 -19.80 -2.16 -5.49
N ILE A 143 -18.83 -3.01 -5.84
CA ILE A 143 -17.84 -3.57 -4.88
C ILE A 143 -16.74 -2.54 -4.57
N ASP A 144 -16.21 -1.86 -5.60
CA ASP A 144 -15.17 -0.82 -5.44
C ASP A 144 -15.71 0.41 -4.70
N THR A 145 -16.95 0.82 -5.01
CA THR A 145 -17.69 1.85 -4.28
C THR A 145 -18.36 1.31 -3.01
N ALA A 146 -17.58 0.60 -2.18
CA ALA A 146 -18.01 0.04 -0.91
C ALA A 146 -18.83 1.05 -0.08
N ASN A 147 -19.89 0.55 0.56
CA ASN A 147 -20.93 1.33 1.27
C ASN A 147 -21.87 2.18 0.38
N SER A 148 -21.92 1.98 -0.93
CA SER A 148 -23.01 2.50 -1.78
C SER A 148 -24.33 1.75 -1.59
N TRP A 149 -25.45 2.44 -1.79
CA TRP A 149 -26.77 1.85 -2.02
C TRP A 149 -26.97 1.60 -3.51
N ILE A 150 -27.42 0.39 -3.84
CA ILE A 150 -27.74 -0.03 -5.20
C ILE A 150 -29.26 -0.01 -5.36
N PHE A 151 -29.77 0.63 -6.41
CA PHE A 151 -31.18 0.59 -6.78
C PHE A 151 -31.37 0.02 -8.19
N ILE A 152 -32.33 -0.88 -8.34
CA ILE A 152 -32.83 -1.41 -9.63
C ILE A 152 -34.32 -1.04 -9.72
N ASP A 153 -34.74 -0.34 -10.77
CA ASP A 153 -36.13 0.11 -11.00
C ASP A 153 -36.79 0.77 -9.76
N GLY A 154 -35.97 1.48 -8.96
CA GLY A 154 -36.38 2.18 -7.74
C GLY A 154 -36.42 1.33 -6.46
N GLN A 155 -36.14 0.02 -6.54
CA GLN A 155 -36.01 -0.86 -5.37
C GLN A 155 -34.55 -1.00 -4.96
N MET A 156 -34.26 -0.88 -3.65
CA MET A 156 -32.91 -1.06 -3.12
C MET A 156 -32.56 -2.55 -3.05
N VAL A 157 -31.36 -2.92 -3.49
CA VAL A 157 -30.86 -4.30 -3.57
C VAL A 157 -29.43 -4.42 -3.02
N ASP A 158 -28.99 -5.65 -2.77
CA ASP A 158 -27.58 -5.97 -2.50
C ASP A 158 -26.83 -6.42 -3.77
N THR A 159 -25.51 -6.64 -3.65
CA THR A 159 -24.64 -7.05 -4.77
C THR A 159 -24.92 -8.47 -5.28
N ALA A 160 -25.46 -9.38 -4.46
CA ALA A 160 -25.82 -10.73 -4.89
C ALA A 160 -27.13 -10.71 -5.69
N VAL A 161 -28.11 -9.91 -5.28
CA VAL A 161 -29.34 -9.65 -6.06
C VAL A 161 -29.00 -8.94 -7.37
N LEU A 162 -28.08 -7.96 -7.37
CA LEU A 162 -27.59 -7.30 -8.58
C LEU A 162 -26.95 -8.29 -9.57
N ALA A 163 -26.12 -9.21 -9.07
CA ALA A 163 -25.46 -10.24 -9.85
C ALA A 163 -26.40 -11.38 -10.33
N ALA A 164 -27.62 -11.46 -9.79
CA ALA A 164 -28.64 -12.45 -10.16
C ALA A 164 -29.84 -11.85 -10.93
N ALA A 165 -29.85 -10.54 -11.19
CA ALA A 165 -30.94 -9.86 -11.88
C ALA A 165 -30.98 -10.18 -13.39
N ASP A 166 -32.18 -10.17 -13.99
CA ASP A 166 -32.36 -10.17 -15.44
C ASP A 166 -32.19 -8.75 -16.00
N TRP A 167 -30.98 -8.48 -16.50
CA TRP A 167 -30.62 -7.17 -17.06
C TRP A 167 -31.38 -6.80 -18.33
N ALA A 168 -32.05 -7.75 -19.01
CA ALA A 168 -32.93 -7.43 -20.14
C ALA A 168 -34.24 -6.73 -19.73
N GLN A 169 -34.59 -6.74 -18.43
CA GLN A 169 -35.81 -6.10 -17.90
C GLN A 169 -35.56 -4.81 -17.11
N VAL A 170 -34.30 -4.53 -16.74
CA VAL A 170 -33.91 -3.34 -15.95
C VAL A 170 -34.04 -2.08 -16.80
N LYS A 171 -34.79 -1.08 -16.31
CA LYS A 171 -35.02 0.20 -16.98
C LYS A 171 -34.17 1.32 -16.38
N THR A 172 -33.92 1.25 -15.08
CA THR A 172 -33.07 2.20 -14.36
C THR A 172 -32.21 1.50 -13.32
N MET A 173 -30.94 1.90 -13.25
CA MET A 173 -30.04 1.51 -12.17
C MET A 173 -29.39 2.76 -11.56
N GLN A 174 -29.25 2.79 -10.24
CA GLN A 174 -28.56 3.85 -9.53
C GLN A 174 -27.56 3.26 -8.53
N ILE A 175 -26.32 3.76 -8.54
CA ILE A 175 -25.32 3.53 -7.49
C ILE A 175 -25.15 4.86 -6.76
N MET A 176 -25.86 5.01 -5.65
CA MET A 176 -25.79 6.20 -4.80
C MET A 176 -24.83 5.89 -3.65
N PRO A 177 -23.95 6.82 -3.21
CA PRO A 177 -23.37 6.70 -1.88
C PRO A 177 -24.54 6.70 -0.88
N GLN A 178 -24.39 5.98 0.23
CA GLN A 178 -25.36 6.01 1.32
C GLN A 178 -25.80 7.46 1.62
N LEU A 179 -27.11 7.73 1.61
CA LEU A 179 -27.58 9.01 2.16
C LEU A 179 -27.26 8.97 3.66
N ILE A 180 -26.25 9.72 4.07
CA ILE A 180 -25.91 9.94 5.48
C ILE A 180 -26.95 10.89 6.10
N GLY A 181 -28.21 10.47 6.09
CA GLY A 181 -29.18 10.89 7.08
C GLY A 181 -28.67 10.37 8.42
N GLY A 182 -28.13 11.27 9.24
CA GLY A 182 -27.22 10.94 10.33
C GLY A 182 -27.80 9.98 11.36
N ALA A 183 -27.58 8.68 11.18
CA ALA A 183 -27.28 7.81 12.29
C ALA A 183 -26.02 8.39 12.96
N HIS A 184 -26.17 8.95 14.16
CA HIS A 184 -25.04 9.48 14.90
C HIS A 184 -24.09 8.34 15.26
N ALA A 185 -23.02 8.16 14.47
CA ALA A 185 -21.74 7.89 15.07
C ALA A 185 -21.53 8.92 16.17
N GLY A 186 -21.20 8.48 17.38
CA GLY A 186 -21.08 9.36 18.53
C GLY A 186 -20.09 10.50 18.26
N LEU A 187 -20.28 11.64 18.92
CA LEU A 187 -19.28 12.70 18.94
C LEU A 187 -17.97 12.10 19.45
N GLN A 188 -16.99 11.89 18.56
CA GLN A 188 -15.77 11.17 18.92
C GLN A 188 -15.01 11.96 19.98
N ASN A 189 -14.68 11.30 21.09
CA ASN A 189 -13.96 11.89 22.22
C ASN A 189 -12.46 11.59 22.06
N LEU A 190 -11.72 12.55 21.50
CA LEU A 190 -10.27 12.48 21.32
C LEU A 190 -9.58 13.05 22.56
N LEU A 191 -8.58 12.34 23.09
CA LEU A 191 -7.65 12.89 24.09
C LEU A 191 -6.29 13.19 23.44
N ILE A 192 -5.73 14.37 23.70
CA ILE A 192 -4.35 14.71 23.38
C ILE A 192 -3.61 15.04 24.67
N VAL A 193 -2.69 14.16 25.06
CA VAL A 193 -1.86 14.29 26.27
C VAL A 193 -0.53 14.93 25.92
N GLY A 194 -0.26 16.10 26.47
CA GLY A 194 0.89 16.95 26.14
C GLY A 194 0.52 18.08 25.18
N ALA A 195 0.59 19.32 25.67
CA ALA A 195 0.29 20.56 24.94
C ALA A 195 1.56 21.30 24.46
N GLY A 196 2.72 20.62 24.51
CA GLY A 196 4.00 21.13 23.98
C GLY A 196 4.04 21.26 22.46
N GLY A 197 5.25 21.33 21.88
CA GLY A 197 5.43 21.63 20.45
C GLY A 197 4.66 20.71 19.48
N ILE A 198 4.60 19.42 19.80
CA ILE A 198 3.81 18.42 19.06
C ILE A 198 2.31 18.69 19.22
N GLY A 199 1.76 18.57 20.44
CA GLY A 199 0.31 18.62 20.67
C GLY A 199 -0.34 19.96 20.33
N SER A 200 0.37 21.07 20.58
CA SER A 200 -0.10 22.40 20.16
C SER A 200 -0.13 22.56 18.64
N THR A 201 0.87 22.03 17.91
CA THR A 201 0.87 22.01 16.42
C THR A 201 -0.16 21.01 15.88
N LEU A 202 -0.41 19.91 16.58
CA LEU A 202 -1.39 18.90 16.20
C LEU A 202 -2.81 19.46 16.23
N LEU A 203 -3.17 20.21 17.29
CA LEU A 203 -4.46 20.88 17.40
C LEU A 203 -4.64 22.00 16.36
N ASP A 204 -3.60 22.82 16.14
CA ASP A 204 -3.52 23.85 15.09
C ASP A 204 -3.90 23.31 13.70
N LEU A 205 -3.52 22.06 13.40
CA LEU A 205 -3.82 21.36 12.15
C LEU A 205 -5.18 20.64 12.18
N LEU A 206 -5.46 19.89 13.25
CA LEU A 206 -6.58 18.95 13.31
C LEU A 206 -7.93 19.66 13.44
N ALA A 207 -8.07 20.63 14.34
CA ALA A 207 -9.35 21.27 14.62
C ALA A 207 -9.98 21.97 13.39
N PRO A 208 -9.27 22.82 12.62
CA PRO A 208 -9.84 23.41 11.41
C PRO A 208 -10.07 22.38 10.29
N ALA A 209 -9.23 21.34 10.17
CA ALA A 209 -9.40 20.29 9.17
C ALA A 209 -10.63 19.41 9.45
N ALA A 210 -10.81 18.98 10.70
CA ALA A 210 -11.96 18.20 11.14
C ALA A 210 -13.27 18.97 10.92
N SER A 211 -13.33 20.24 11.34
CA SER A 211 -14.48 21.12 11.07
C SER A 211 -14.75 21.28 9.57
N ARG A 212 -13.71 21.55 8.77
CA ARG A 212 -13.86 21.71 7.31
C ARG A 212 -14.36 20.44 6.60
N CYS A 213 -14.14 19.27 7.19
CA CYS A 213 -14.60 17.98 6.69
C CYS A 213 -15.88 17.45 7.38
N ASN A 214 -16.53 18.25 8.24
CA ASN A 214 -17.70 17.87 9.06
C ASN A 214 -17.45 16.62 9.95
N LEU A 215 -16.19 16.39 10.36
CA LEU A 215 -15.81 15.30 11.27
C LEU A 215 -16.03 15.77 12.71
N ASN A 216 -17.30 15.84 13.12
CA ASN A 216 -17.69 16.40 14.41
C ASN A 216 -17.08 15.60 15.58
N CYS A 217 -16.33 16.27 16.46
CA CYS A 217 -15.64 15.62 17.57
C CYS A 217 -15.42 16.56 18.77
N ARG A 218 -15.12 15.96 19.92
CA ARG A 218 -14.60 16.62 21.10
C ARG A 218 -13.11 16.33 21.21
N ILE A 219 -12.29 17.36 21.36
CA ILE A 219 -10.83 17.24 21.52
C ILE A 219 -10.48 17.76 22.92
N THR A 220 -10.13 16.87 23.84
CA THR A 220 -9.61 17.24 25.15
C THR A 220 -8.09 17.37 25.10
N MET A 221 -7.58 18.55 25.47
CA MET A 221 -6.16 18.79 25.70
C MET A 221 -5.83 18.55 27.18
N MET A 222 -4.87 17.68 27.48
CA MET A 222 -4.47 17.32 28.84
C MET A 222 -2.97 17.57 29.06
N ASP A 223 -2.64 18.57 29.88
CA ASP A 223 -1.28 19.02 30.20
C ASP A 223 -1.32 19.92 31.46
N ASP A 224 -0.37 19.77 32.39
CA ASP A 224 -0.30 20.53 33.65
C ASP A 224 0.68 21.71 33.64
N ASP A 225 1.33 22.02 32.51
CA ASP A 225 2.28 23.14 32.40
C ASP A 225 1.59 24.50 32.14
N LEU A 226 2.27 25.57 32.57
CA LEU A 226 2.05 26.93 32.12
C LEU A 226 2.81 27.22 30.81
N VAL A 227 2.34 28.19 30.03
CA VAL A 227 3.06 28.75 28.88
C VAL A 227 4.24 29.59 29.38
N GLU A 228 5.46 29.14 29.12
CA GLU A 228 6.67 29.90 29.41
C GLU A 228 7.16 30.71 28.20
N ALA A 229 7.88 31.82 28.43
CA ALA A 229 8.44 32.63 27.35
C ALA A 229 9.46 31.88 26.46
N ASN A 230 10.07 30.79 26.97
CA ASN A 230 10.94 29.91 26.19
C ASN A 230 10.17 28.94 25.26
N ASN A 231 8.87 28.73 25.48
CA ASN A 231 8.02 27.85 24.66
C ASN A 231 7.73 28.48 23.28
N LEU A 232 7.80 29.81 23.20
CA LEU A 232 7.40 30.57 22.02
C LEU A 232 8.25 30.21 20.79
N GLY A 233 7.63 30.27 19.60
CA GLY A 233 8.28 29.98 18.32
C GLY A 233 8.42 28.48 17.97
N HIS A 234 8.50 27.59 18.96
CA HIS A 234 8.52 26.13 18.74
C HIS A 234 7.30 25.39 19.34
N GLN A 235 6.44 26.11 20.06
CA GLN A 235 5.11 25.67 20.53
C GLN A 235 4.09 26.73 20.09
N ARG A 236 2.81 26.33 19.91
CA ARG A 236 1.78 27.24 19.38
C ARG A 236 1.20 28.13 20.47
N PHE A 237 2.03 29.07 20.94
CA PHE A 237 1.67 30.11 21.89
C PHE A 237 2.23 31.47 21.46
N GLY A 238 1.56 32.55 21.86
CA GLY A 238 1.95 33.94 21.65
C GLY A 238 2.31 34.67 22.95
N ASN A 239 2.91 35.86 22.82
CA ASN A 239 3.36 36.69 23.95
C ASN A 239 2.27 37.00 24.99
N SER A 240 0.99 37.06 24.56
CA SER A 240 -0.16 37.35 25.42
C SER A 240 -0.65 36.16 26.25
N GLU A 241 -0.19 34.95 25.95
CA GLU A 241 -0.62 33.70 26.61
C GLU A 241 0.39 33.22 27.68
N VAL A 242 1.55 33.89 27.80
CA VAL A 242 2.60 33.55 28.78
C VAL A 242 2.05 33.67 30.20
N GLY A 243 2.19 32.59 30.98
CA GLY A 243 1.64 32.47 32.34
C GLY A 243 0.21 31.90 32.41
N MET A 244 -0.45 31.64 31.28
CA MET A 244 -1.69 30.83 31.24
C MET A 244 -1.36 29.33 31.26
N LEU A 245 -2.30 28.47 31.65
CA LEU A 245 -2.18 27.03 31.39
C LEU A 245 -2.17 26.78 29.87
N LYS A 246 -1.29 25.89 29.41
CA LYS A 246 -1.17 25.56 27.97
C LYS A 246 -2.50 25.09 27.38
N VAL A 247 -3.23 24.25 28.12
CA VAL A 247 -4.54 23.71 27.72
C VAL A 247 -5.62 24.80 27.58
N ASP A 248 -5.62 25.80 28.47
CA ASP A 248 -6.63 26.87 28.47
C ASP A 248 -6.42 27.81 27.28
N ALA A 249 -5.17 28.19 27.00
CA ALA A 249 -4.82 29.02 25.85
C ALA A 249 -5.19 28.32 24.51
N LEU A 250 -4.91 27.02 24.40
CA LEU A 250 -5.32 26.23 23.23
C LEU A 250 -6.84 26.10 23.11
N ALA A 251 -7.55 25.77 24.19
CA ALA A 251 -9.01 25.66 24.16
C ALA A 251 -9.68 27.00 23.80
N GLN A 252 -9.23 28.11 24.38
CA GLN A 252 -9.73 29.45 24.07
C GLN A 252 -9.56 29.81 22.58
N ARG A 253 -8.48 29.36 21.94
CA ARG A 253 -8.20 29.63 20.52
C ARG A 253 -9.02 28.76 19.56
N HIS A 254 -9.06 27.44 19.82
CA HIS A 254 -9.60 26.46 18.88
C HIS A 254 -11.07 26.09 19.12
N ASN A 255 -11.69 26.48 20.24
CA ASN A 255 -13.13 26.33 20.48
C ASN A 255 -13.96 27.39 19.72
N THR A 256 -13.66 27.56 18.43
CA THR A 256 -14.22 28.56 17.51
C THR A 256 -14.74 27.95 16.20
N TYR A 257 -14.47 26.67 15.94
CA TYR A 257 -14.85 25.99 14.70
C TYR A 257 -16.19 25.24 14.83
N PRO A 258 -17.12 25.35 13.85
CA PRO A 258 -18.36 24.57 13.86
C PRO A 258 -18.12 23.06 13.92
N GLY A 259 -18.85 22.36 14.78
CA GLY A 259 -18.79 20.90 14.93
C GLY A 259 -17.65 20.37 15.81
N ILE A 260 -16.73 21.23 16.26
CA ILE A 260 -15.57 20.85 17.08
C ILE A 260 -15.67 21.52 18.45
N GLU A 261 -15.64 20.71 19.50
CA GLU A 261 -15.55 21.17 20.89
C GLU A 261 -14.12 20.95 21.40
N VAL A 262 -13.45 22.01 21.88
CA VAL A 262 -12.10 21.87 22.47
C VAL A 262 -12.16 22.10 23.97
N VAL A 263 -11.75 21.08 24.73
CA VAL A 263 -11.86 21.04 26.20
C VAL A 263 -10.47 21.11 26.81
N ALA A 264 -10.27 22.00 27.78
CA ALA A 264 -9.04 22.09 28.57
C ALA A 264 -9.10 21.19 29.81
N ARG A 265 -8.01 20.47 30.09
CA ARG A 265 -7.86 19.62 31.27
C ARG A 265 -6.48 19.82 31.90
N GLY A 266 -6.37 20.80 32.80
CA GLY A 266 -5.14 21.24 33.47
C GLY A 266 -4.60 20.27 34.53
N GLU A 267 -4.52 18.98 34.21
CA GLU A 267 -3.92 17.94 35.04
C GLU A 267 -3.09 16.98 34.19
N ALA A 268 -2.05 16.38 34.77
CA ALA A 268 -1.31 15.34 34.07
C ALA A 268 -2.04 14.01 34.03
N LEU A 269 -1.77 13.23 32.97
CA LEU A 269 -2.01 11.80 32.97
C LEU A 269 -1.09 11.11 34.01
N ARG A 270 -1.71 10.47 34.99
CA ARG A 270 -1.09 9.72 36.09
C ARG A 270 -1.77 8.37 36.38
N LYS A 271 -2.95 8.12 35.81
CA LYS A 271 -3.78 6.92 36.05
C LYS A 271 -4.51 6.48 34.78
N ALA A 272 -4.90 5.21 34.72
CA ALA A 272 -5.67 4.66 33.59
C ALA A 272 -7.17 5.06 33.61
N ASP A 273 -7.75 5.41 34.77
CA ASP A 273 -9.14 5.87 34.87
C ASP A 273 -9.38 7.19 34.09
N GLN A 274 -8.35 8.04 34.00
CA GLN A 274 -8.33 9.27 33.18
C GLN A 274 -8.45 8.99 31.66
N LEU A 275 -8.33 7.75 31.18
CA LEU A 275 -8.45 7.37 29.77
C LEU A 275 -9.85 6.82 29.39
N ALA A 276 -10.70 6.53 30.38
CA ALA A 276 -11.89 5.70 30.18
C ALA A 276 -12.94 6.29 29.21
N GLU A 277 -13.12 7.61 29.25
CA GLU A 277 -14.16 8.35 28.49
C GLU A 277 -13.81 8.63 27.02
N TYR A 278 -12.57 8.34 26.59
CA TYR A 278 -12.07 8.68 25.27
C TYR A 278 -12.14 7.50 24.30
N ASP A 279 -12.42 7.78 23.03
CA ASP A 279 -12.49 6.77 21.96
C ASP A 279 -11.10 6.52 21.35
N VAL A 280 -10.22 7.52 21.38
CA VAL A 280 -8.84 7.45 20.88
C VAL A 280 -7.92 8.39 21.67
N VAL A 281 -6.69 7.96 21.94
CA VAL A 281 -5.73 8.69 22.78
C VAL A 281 -4.41 8.97 22.06
N VAL A 282 -4.03 10.25 21.99
CA VAL A 282 -2.72 10.70 21.52
C VAL A 282 -1.83 10.99 22.72
N VAL A 283 -0.59 10.50 22.72
CA VAL A 283 0.42 10.83 23.72
C VAL A 283 1.63 11.51 23.07
N ALA A 284 1.93 12.72 23.55
CA ALA A 284 2.94 13.64 22.99
C ALA A 284 3.77 14.33 24.09
N VAL A 285 3.88 13.71 25.27
CA VAL A 285 4.63 14.20 26.43
C VAL A 285 6.14 13.96 26.32
N ASP A 286 6.92 14.35 27.34
CA ASP A 286 8.36 14.09 27.45
C ASP A 286 8.74 12.91 28.39
N ARG A 287 7.76 12.29 29.08
CA ARG A 287 8.02 11.24 30.11
C ARG A 287 7.62 9.82 29.66
N PRO A 288 8.20 8.75 30.25
CA PRO A 288 7.83 7.37 29.95
C PRO A 288 6.50 6.90 30.56
N GLU A 289 6.13 7.36 31.77
CA GLU A 289 5.00 6.78 32.52
C GLU A 289 3.63 7.07 31.88
N PRO A 290 3.34 8.29 31.37
CA PRO A 290 2.09 8.54 30.64
C PRO A 290 2.00 7.72 29.34
N ARG A 291 3.12 7.47 28.67
CA ARG A 291 3.18 6.56 27.50
C ARG A 291 2.85 5.13 27.91
N ALA A 292 3.44 4.63 29.00
CA ALA A 292 3.13 3.31 29.51
C ALA A 292 1.64 3.17 29.89
N LEU A 293 0.99 4.20 30.43
CA LEU A 293 -0.46 4.18 30.67
C LEU A 293 -1.28 4.08 29.38
N VAL A 294 -0.89 4.79 28.33
CA VAL A 294 -1.58 4.76 27.02
C VAL A 294 -1.33 3.46 26.26
N HIS A 295 -0.09 2.98 26.19
CA HIS A 295 0.27 1.72 25.50
C HIS A 295 -0.39 0.48 26.12
N ASN A 296 -0.65 0.50 27.44
CA ASN A 296 -1.33 -0.59 28.15
C ASN A 296 -2.87 -0.39 28.23
N SER A 297 -3.43 0.60 27.53
CA SER A 297 -4.88 0.80 27.45
C SER A 297 -5.51 -0.11 26.38
N ASP A 298 -6.82 -0.33 26.49
CA ASP A 298 -7.65 -1.03 25.50
C ASP A 298 -8.11 -0.13 24.34
N LYS A 299 -7.67 1.13 24.33
CA LYS A 299 -8.07 2.15 23.35
C LYS A 299 -7.18 2.11 22.11
N PRO A 300 -7.71 2.47 20.92
CA PRO A 300 -6.90 2.99 19.83
C PRO A 300 -6.00 4.14 20.34
N TRP A 301 -4.71 4.11 20.02
CA TRP A 301 -3.78 5.13 20.50
C TRP A 301 -2.68 5.46 19.48
N LEU A 302 -2.06 6.62 19.70
CA LEU A 302 -1.04 7.23 18.84
C LEU A 302 0.06 7.89 19.70
N ASP A 303 1.28 7.37 19.67
CA ASP A 303 2.45 7.95 20.35
C ASP A 303 3.29 8.75 19.35
N LEU A 304 3.38 10.05 19.59
CA LEU A 304 4.08 11.01 18.76
C LEU A 304 5.33 11.49 19.50
N ARG A 305 6.50 11.28 18.88
CA ARG A 305 7.79 11.65 19.47
C ARG A 305 8.68 12.39 18.49
N CYS A 306 9.49 13.31 19.00
CA CYS A 306 10.59 13.91 18.25
C CYS A 306 11.75 14.29 19.16
N ARG A 307 12.94 14.41 18.57
CA ARG A 307 14.12 14.96 19.21
C ARG A 307 15.03 15.58 18.15
N GLY A 308 15.14 16.90 18.17
CA GLY A 308 15.72 17.66 17.07
C GLY A 308 14.85 17.57 15.82
N ASP A 309 15.48 17.32 14.67
CA ASP A 309 14.77 17.14 13.39
C ASP A 309 14.22 15.71 13.19
N GLY A 310 14.66 14.77 14.04
CA GLY A 310 14.26 13.37 14.05
C GLY A 310 12.93 13.15 14.75
N TRP A 311 12.10 12.25 14.21
CA TRP A 311 10.78 11.96 14.74
C TRP A 311 10.32 10.53 14.51
N MET A 312 9.27 10.16 15.24
CA MET A 312 8.68 8.82 15.29
C MET A 312 7.18 8.92 15.55
N LEU A 313 6.41 8.14 14.80
CA LEU A 313 4.99 7.89 15.02
C LEU A 313 4.84 6.38 15.27
N LEU A 314 4.27 6.00 16.41
CA LEU A 314 3.84 4.63 16.72
C LEU A 314 2.33 4.66 17.00
N ASP A 315 1.62 3.57 16.71
CA ASP A 315 0.19 3.43 17.00
C ASP A 315 -0.14 2.07 17.63
N SER A 316 -1.40 1.88 18.03
CA SER A 316 -1.91 0.64 18.64
C SER A 316 -1.81 -0.62 17.76
N ASN A 317 -1.40 -0.51 16.49
CA ASN A 317 -1.13 -1.64 15.60
C ASN A 317 0.37 -2.03 15.58
N THR A 318 1.22 -1.29 16.29
CA THR A 318 2.67 -1.52 16.35
C THR A 318 2.99 -2.73 17.22
N ASP A 319 3.91 -3.59 16.76
CA ASP A 319 4.39 -4.75 17.52
C ASP A 319 4.91 -4.37 18.91
N SER A 320 4.46 -5.07 19.96
CA SER A 320 4.78 -4.73 21.35
C SER A 320 6.27 -4.89 21.70
N THR A 321 7.02 -5.71 20.96
CA THR A 321 8.48 -5.81 21.10
C THR A 321 9.19 -4.63 20.42
N ILE A 322 8.62 -4.05 19.36
CA ILE A 322 9.08 -2.78 18.77
C ILE A 322 8.81 -1.62 19.74
N ILE A 323 7.58 -1.53 20.28
CA ILE A 323 7.23 -0.52 21.29
C ILE A 323 8.19 -0.61 22.49
N SER A 324 8.48 -1.82 22.97
CA SER A 324 9.39 -2.05 24.10
C SER A 324 10.83 -1.63 23.80
N GLN A 325 11.37 -2.00 22.62
CA GLN A 325 12.71 -1.58 22.17
C GLN A 325 12.84 -0.05 22.04
N LEU A 326 11.77 0.61 21.60
CA LEU A 326 11.73 2.06 21.39
C LEU A 326 11.31 2.84 22.65
N SER A 327 10.97 2.18 23.76
CA SER A 327 10.52 2.83 25.01
C SER A 327 11.39 2.46 26.23
N PRO A 328 12.72 2.59 26.17
CA PRO A 328 13.56 2.40 27.35
C PRO A 328 13.25 3.47 28.42
N PRO A 329 13.42 3.18 29.73
CA PRO A 329 13.32 4.19 30.77
C PRO A 329 14.31 5.34 30.54
N HIS A 330 13.83 6.58 30.62
CA HIS A 330 14.64 7.78 30.47
C HIS A 330 14.07 8.94 31.30
N GLU A 331 14.93 9.91 31.63
CA GLU A 331 14.52 11.16 32.27
C GLU A 331 13.71 12.05 31.30
N PRO A 332 12.82 12.93 31.82
CA PRO A 332 12.09 13.91 31.01
C PRO A 332 13.04 14.75 30.13
N THR A 333 12.76 14.83 28.83
CA THR A 333 13.71 15.39 27.84
C THR A 333 12.99 16.23 26.79
N SER A 334 13.49 17.44 26.54
CA SER A 334 12.97 18.36 25.52
C SER A 334 12.99 17.77 24.10
N CYS A 335 12.02 18.15 23.29
CA CYS A 335 11.98 17.89 21.85
C CYS A 335 13.07 18.62 21.05
N GLN A 336 13.74 19.61 21.62
CA GLN A 336 14.91 20.29 21.02
C GLN A 336 16.21 19.75 21.63
N LEU A 337 17.28 19.69 20.85
CA LEU A 337 18.60 19.34 21.37
C LEU A 337 19.11 20.43 22.31
N LYS A 338 19.83 20.00 23.37
CA LYS A 338 20.41 20.91 24.36
C LYS A 338 21.42 21.85 23.68
N GLY A 339 21.18 23.16 23.76
CA GLY A 339 21.99 24.18 23.09
C GLY A 339 21.44 24.62 21.72
N ALA A 340 20.40 23.99 21.18
CA ALA A 340 19.86 24.32 19.86
C ALA A 340 19.17 25.70 19.85
N LEU A 341 18.30 25.96 20.83
CA LEU A 341 17.61 27.25 20.95
C LEU A 341 18.61 28.40 21.22
N GLU A 342 19.62 28.15 22.05
CA GLU A 342 20.70 29.10 22.35
C GLU A 342 21.60 29.38 21.14
N ALA A 343 21.70 28.42 20.20
CA ALA A 343 22.37 28.60 18.91
C ALA A 343 21.46 29.21 17.82
N GLY A 344 20.21 29.55 18.13
CA GLY A 344 19.22 30.06 17.16
C GLY A 344 18.65 29.00 16.21
N ASN A 345 18.84 27.71 16.51
CA ASN A 345 18.41 26.57 15.72
C ASN A 345 17.12 25.95 16.29
N ILE A 346 15.96 26.28 15.71
CA ILE A 346 14.70 25.59 15.99
C ILE A 346 14.62 24.35 15.10
N GLU A 347 14.43 23.18 15.71
CA GLU A 347 14.49 21.88 15.03
C GLU A 347 13.08 21.32 14.85
N PHE A 348 12.64 21.18 13.60
CA PHE A 348 11.22 21.03 13.25
C PHE A 348 10.63 19.61 13.34
N GLY A 349 11.31 18.66 14.00
CA GLY A 349 10.79 17.29 14.18
C GLY A 349 9.41 17.26 14.87
N PHE A 350 9.14 18.24 15.76
CA PHE A 350 7.82 18.39 16.41
C PHE A 350 6.70 18.73 15.43
N ALA A 351 6.99 19.53 14.40
CA ALA A 351 6.00 19.93 13.39
C ALA A 351 5.75 18.81 12.39
N ALA A 352 6.80 18.07 12.01
CA ALA A 352 6.69 16.91 11.12
C ALA A 352 5.82 15.79 11.73
N VAL A 353 6.06 15.44 13.00
CA VAL A 353 5.29 14.40 13.69
C VAL A 353 3.87 14.85 14.02
N ALA A 354 3.65 16.14 14.30
CA ALA A 354 2.31 16.71 14.44
C ALA A 354 1.52 16.64 13.12
N ALA A 355 2.15 16.88 11.97
CA ALA A 355 1.50 16.72 10.67
C ALA A 355 1.18 15.26 10.34
N ALA A 356 2.10 14.33 10.64
CA ALA A 356 1.85 12.89 10.50
C ALA A 356 0.70 12.41 11.41
N GLY A 357 0.67 12.89 12.66
CA GLY A 357 -0.40 12.60 13.61
C GLY A 357 -1.75 13.22 13.24
N ALA A 358 -1.76 14.44 12.69
CA ALA A 358 -2.98 15.07 12.18
C ALA A 358 -3.59 14.26 11.03
N GLN A 359 -2.75 13.77 10.11
CA GLN A 359 -3.17 12.86 9.05
C GLN A 359 -3.70 11.53 9.63
N TRP A 360 -3.02 10.94 10.62
CA TRP A 360 -3.49 9.70 11.28
C TRP A 360 -4.87 9.89 11.90
N LEU A 361 -5.10 10.95 12.68
CA LEU A 361 -6.38 11.21 13.34
C LEU A 361 -7.49 11.53 12.33
N LEU A 362 -7.17 12.28 11.26
CA LEU A 362 -8.15 12.57 10.20
C LEU A 362 -8.60 11.29 9.48
N GLN A 363 -7.68 10.35 9.21
CA GLN A 363 -8.05 9.06 8.59
C GLN A 363 -8.72 8.10 9.59
N HIS A 364 -8.34 8.13 10.87
CA HIS A 364 -9.02 7.39 11.94
C HIS A 364 -10.48 7.83 12.09
N MET A 365 -10.75 9.14 12.21
CA MET A 365 -12.12 9.66 12.30
C MET A 365 -12.95 9.31 11.06
N ARG A 366 -12.34 9.32 9.86
CA ARG A 366 -12.98 8.88 8.61
C ARG A 366 -13.30 7.38 8.59
N LEU A 367 -12.40 6.53 9.10
CA LEU A 367 -12.62 5.09 9.27
C LEU A 367 -13.79 4.80 10.24
N VAL A 368 -13.84 5.49 11.37
CA VAL A 368 -14.96 5.41 12.34
C VAL A 368 -16.29 5.85 11.71
N MET A 369 -16.25 6.79 10.78
CA MET A 369 -17.40 7.22 9.96
C MET A 369 -17.66 6.35 8.71
N GLY A 370 -17.03 5.17 8.60
CA GLY A 370 -17.30 4.18 7.56
C GLY A 370 -16.69 4.47 6.18
N ALA A 371 -15.75 5.41 6.06
CA ALA A 371 -15.08 5.72 4.81
C ALA A 371 -13.88 4.79 4.54
N THR A 372 -13.79 4.24 3.33
CA THR A 372 -12.65 3.44 2.85
C THR A 372 -11.38 4.29 2.80
N THR A 373 -10.50 4.13 3.80
CA THR A 373 -9.21 4.81 3.87
C THR A 373 -8.27 4.07 4.82
N THR A 374 -7.04 4.56 5.03
CA THR A 374 -6.03 3.96 5.91
C THR A 374 -5.28 5.02 6.69
N THR A 375 -4.89 4.70 7.92
CA THR A 375 -3.97 5.54 8.72
C THR A 375 -2.53 5.41 8.20
N PRO A 376 -1.66 6.43 8.41
CA PRO A 376 -0.22 6.27 8.24
C PRO A 376 0.31 5.15 9.14
N MET A 377 1.15 4.29 8.58
CA MET A 377 1.84 3.25 9.36
C MET A 377 2.83 3.85 10.35
N ALA A 378 3.13 3.09 11.41
CA ALA A 378 4.23 3.39 12.32
C ALA A 378 5.56 3.58 11.56
N GLN A 379 6.33 4.59 11.92
CA GLN A 379 7.53 5.00 11.17
C GLN A 379 8.50 5.85 12.01
N MET A 380 9.76 5.89 11.58
CA MET A 380 10.80 6.79 12.08
C MET A 380 11.40 7.57 10.90
N ASN A 381 11.80 8.82 11.12
CA ASN A 381 12.25 9.71 10.05
C ASN A 381 13.12 10.86 10.60
N SER A 382 13.84 11.58 9.75
CA SER A 382 14.52 12.84 10.05
C SER A 382 14.34 13.78 8.86
N LEU A 383 14.06 15.06 9.12
CA LEU A 383 13.85 16.06 8.05
C LEU A 383 15.11 16.26 7.18
N THR A 384 16.30 16.02 7.72
CA THR A 384 17.59 16.13 7.03
C THR A 384 18.05 14.79 6.45
N MET A 385 17.88 13.70 7.19
CA MET A 385 18.47 12.39 6.84
C MET A 385 17.48 11.44 6.15
N GLY A 386 16.19 11.77 6.13
CA GLY A 386 15.14 10.94 5.55
C GLY A 386 14.69 9.77 6.44
N PRO A 387 14.00 8.77 5.85
CA PRO A 387 13.43 7.64 6.59
C PRO A 387 14.46 6.85 7.39
N LEU A 388 14.09 6.50 8.62
CA LEU A 388 14.89 5.67 9.52
C LEU A 388 14.18 4.32 9.71
N PRO A 389 14.89 3.18 9.70
CA PRO A 389 14.27 1.88 9.87
C PRO A 389 13.75 1.71 11.31
N LEU A 390 12.52 1.20 11.46
CA LEU A 390 12.07 0.61 12.71
C LEU A 390 12.94 -0.62 13.05
N PRO A 391 13.16 -0.93 14.34
CA PRO A 391 13.83 -2.17 14.74
C PRO A 391 12.96 -3.38 14.34
N ALA A 392 13.62 -4.52 14.09
CA ALA A 392 12.89 -5.76 13.85
C ALA A 392 12.17 -6.23 15.13
N PRO A 393 11.01 -6.91 15.02
CA PRO A 393 10.41 -7.61 16.14
C PRO A 393 11.38 -8.62 16.75
N MET A 394 11.43 -8.69 18.09
CA MET A 394 12.28 -9.66 18.77
C MET A 394 11.72 -11.08 18.58
N THR A 395 12.41 -11.89 17.77
CA THR A 395 12.09 -13.32 17.66
C THR A 395 12.36 -14.02 18.99
N VAL A 396 11.29 -14.30 19.74
CA VAL A 396 11.33 -15.14 20.93
C VAL A 396 11.79 -16.53 20.51
N ARG A 397 13.08 -16.82 20.67
CA ARG A 397 13.60 -18.18 20.51
C ARG A 397 12.93 -19.06 21.57
N PRO A 398 12.32 -20.21 21.22
CA PRO A 398 11.86 -21.16 22.21
C PRO A 398 13.07 -21.59 23.06
N SER A 399 12.89 -21.63 24.38
CA SER A 399 13.95 -21.96 25.32
C SER A 399 14.35 -23.43 25.21
N SER A 400 15.39 -23.72 24.44
CA SER A 400 16.00 -25.04 24.35
C SER A 400 16.69 -25.40 25.67
N ASP A 401 16.29 -26.54 26.24
CA ASP A 401 16.99 -27.32 27.25
C ASP A 401 17.37 -26.64 28.59
N GLN A 402 16.44 -26.70 29.54
CA GLN A 402 16.82 -27.18 30.87
C GLN A 402 16.80 -28.72 30.89
N THR A 403 17.79 -29.36 30.28
CA THR A 403 18.02 -30.79 30.48
C THR A 403 18.64 -31.02 31.85
N SER A 404 17.95 -31.80 32.68
CA SER A 404 18.34 -32.05 34.07
C SER A 404 19.59 -32.93 34.15
N GLN A 405 20.74 -32.36 34.53
CA GLN A 405 21.89 -33.14 34.99
C GLN A 405 21.66 -33.61 36.44
N SER A 406 21.06 -34.78 36.56
CA SER A 406 21.14 -35.64 37.75
C SER A 406 22.27 -36.66 37.59
N SER A 407 22.87 -37.04 38.72
CA SER A 407 24.16 -37.76 38.84
C SER A 407 25.40 -36.87 38.59
N GLU A 408 26.53 -37.10 39.26
CA GLU A 408 26.89 -38.24 40.11
C GLU A 408 27.70 -37.82 41.35
N VAL A 409 27.55 -38.54 42.47
CA VAL A 409 28.33 -38.33 43.70
C VAL A 409 29.23 -39.55 43.92
N SER A 410 30.55 -39.35 43.92
CA SER A 410 31.53 -40.36 44.38
C SER A 410 32.92 -39.72 44.60
N ALA A 411 33.64 -40.26 45.59
CA ALA A 411 34.98 -39.89 46.06
C ALA A 411 35.10 -38.48 46.70
#